data_AF-A0A0K2V5G7-F1
#
_entry.id   AF-A0A0K2V5G7-F1
#
_cell.length_a   1.000
_cell.length_b   1.000
_cell.length_c   1.000
_cell.angle_alpha   90.00
_cell.angle_beta   90.00
_cell.angle_gamma   90.00
#
_symmetry.space_group_name_H-M   'P 1'
#
loop_
_entity.id
_entity.type
_entity.pdbx_description
1 polymer ?
#
loop_
_entity_poly.entity_id
_entity_poly.type
_entity_poly.pdbx_seq_one_letter_code
_entity_poly.pdbx_strand_id
1 'polypeptide(L)'
;GLQPFDYDPSERNKHKFMVQSMFAPDGYFNMEDLWKEANGNNLMDSKLRCLFTCPTEPDSVTSSEKLPEALPTEKVVSSSSVSSAKSNDNELKRSVDEIKKLQEEISSIRQENICVKEEMMRQKRLASNNEVESSTPSSFVVRSESPEQNSLTTTYIYLALIMFLIGFIIGKWII
;
A
#
# COMPACT_ATOMS: atom_id res chain seq x y z
N GLY A 1 -22.72 4.36 16.69
CA GLY A 1 -22.67 3.82 18.06
C GLY A 1 -23.29 2.43 18.05
N LEU A 2 -22.90 1.56 18.98
CA LEU A 2 -23.48 0.22 19.07
C LEU A 2 -24.94 0.31 19.52
N GLN A 3 -25.86 -0.34 18.81
CA GLN A 3 -27.27 -0.39 19.21
C GLN A 3 -27.44 -1.30 20.43
N PRO A 4 -28.44 -1.06 21.30
CA PRO A 4 -28.74 -1.95 22.41
C PRO A 4 -29.04 -3.37 21.90
N PHE A 5 -28.45 -4.38 22.55
CA PHE A 5 -28.62 -5.79 22.22
C PHE A 5 -28.41 -6.64 23.48
N ASP A 6 -28.93 -7.86 23.49
CA ASP A 6 -28.72 -8.81 24.57
C ASP A 6 -27.31 -9.43 24.45
N TYR A 7 -26.47 -9.21 25.46
CA TYR A 7 -25.11 -9.72 25.48
C TYR A 7 -25.09 -11.22 25.81
N ASP A 8 -24.75 -12.04 24.81
CA ASP A 8 -24.46 -13.46 24.99
C ASP A 8 -22.93 -13.71 25.02
N PRO A 9 -22.36 -14.15 26.16
CA PRO A 9 -20.93 -14.43 26.29
C PRO A 9 -20.43 -15.59 25.41
N SER A 10 -21.31 -16.36 24.79
CA SER A 10 -20.96 -17.40 23.81
C SER A 10 -20.67 -16.82 22.41
N GLU A 11 -21.04 -15.56 22.13
CA GLU A 11 -20.93 -14.95 20.79
C GLU A 11 -19.68 -14.08 20.59
N ARG A 12 -18.69 -14.18 21.48
CA ARG A 12 -17.60 -13.20 21.68
C ARG A 12 -16.80 -12.74 20.47
N ASN A 13 -16.82 -13.44 19.33
CA ASN A 13 -15.94 -13.15 18.19
C ASN A 13 -16.67 -13.12 16.83
N LYS A 14 -18.01 -13.04 16.80
CA LYS A 14 -18.78 -13.06 15.54
C LYS A 14 -18.73 -11.72 14.79
N HIS A 15 -18.67 -10.63 15.53
CA HIS A 15 -18.74 -9.28 14.97
C HIS A 15 -17.40 -8.87 14.37
N LYS A 16 -17.42 -8.50 13.09
CA LYS A 16 -16.26 -8.04 12.33
C LYS A 16 -16.56 -6.68 11.72
N PHE A 17 -15.63 -5.76 11.86
CA PHE A 17 -15.62 -4.49 11.17
C PHE A 17 -14.57 -4.53 10.07
N MET A 18 -14.86 -3.89 8.95
CA MET A 18 -13.88 -3.64 7.91
C MET A 18 -13.72 -2.13 7.81
N VAL A 19 -12.48 -1.67 7.89
CA VAL A 19 -12.11 -0.29 7.60
C VAL A 19 -11.41 -0.31 6.26
N GLN A 20 -11.95 0.45 5.32
CA GLN A 20 -11.41 0.58 3.98
C GLN A 20 -10.89 2.01 3.80
N SER A 21 -9.70 2.14 3.23
CA SER A 21 -9.03 3.42 3.01
C SER A 21 -8.35 3.47 1.66
N MET A 22 -8.14 4.68 1.13
CA MET A 22 -7.35 4.92 -0.08
C MET A 22 -6.67 6.28 0.03
N PHE A 23 -5.62 6.49 -0.77
CA PHE A 23 -5.00 7.81 -0.88
C PHE A 23 -5.94 8.78 -1.59
N ALA A 24 -6.09 9.98 -1.02
CA ALA A 24 -6.85 11.04 -1.65
C ALA A 24 -6.08 11.61 -2.85
N PRO A 25 -6.70 11.73 -4.03
CA PRO A 25 -6.10 12.41 -5.16
C PRO A 25 -5.87 13.90 -4.86
N ASP A 26 -4.87 14.50 -5.51
CA ASP A 26 -4.63 15.94 -5.40
C ASP A 26 -5.69 16.74 -6.17
N GLY A 27 -6.20 17.82 -5.56
CA GLY A 27 -7.15 18.75 -6.19
C GLY A 27 -8.60 18.56 -5.76
N TYR A 28 -9.53 19.10 -6.56
CA TYR A 28 -10.97 18.91 -6.33
C TYR A 28 -11.42 17.60 -6.99
N PHE A 29 -11.86 16.66 -6.18
CA PHE A 29 -12.45 15.41 -6.64
C PHE A 29 -13.83 15.21 -6.00
N ASN A 30 -14.70 14.47 -6.68
CA ASN A 30 -15.97 14.03 -6.13
C ASN A 30 -15.72 12.75 -5.31
N MET A 31 -16.19 12.72 -4.06
CA MET A 31 -15.92 11.62 -3.15
C MET A 31 -16.60 10.32 -3.59
N GLU A 32 -17.84 10.38 -4.09
CA GLU A 32 -18.54 9.20 -4.63
C GLU A 32 -17.87 8.64 -5.88
N ASP A 33 -17.35 9.49 -6.76
CA ASP A 33 -16.70 9.03 -8.00
C ASP A 33 -15.31 8.45 -7.73
N LEU A 34 -14.60 9.00 -6.74
CA LEU A 34 -13.34 8.44 -6.26
C LEU A 34 -13.48 6.98 -5.82
N TRP A 35 -14.53 6.65 -5.05
CA TRP A 35 -14.76 5.27 -4.61
C TRP A 35 -15.25 4.36 -5.73
N LYS A 36 -15.89 4.88 -6.78
CA LYS A 36 -16.32 4.08 -7.95
C LYS A 36 -15.16 3.74 -8.88
N GLU A 37 -14.23 4.66 -9.08
CA GLU A 37 -13.02 4.46 -9.90
C GLU A 37 -11.86 3.82 -9.12
N ALA A 38 -12.03 3.56 -7.83
CA ALA A 38 -11.02 2.93 -6.99
C ALA A 38 -10.67 1.52 -7.50
N ASN A 39 -9.46 1.37 -8.04
CA ASN A 39 -8.90 0.07 -8.38
C ASN A 39 -8.54 -0.71 -7.09
N GLY A 40 -8.77 -2.02 -7.08
CA GLY A 40 -8.49 -2.88 -5.92
C GLY A 40 -7.03 -2.84 -5.40
N ASN A 41 -6.08 -2.40 -6.23
CA ASN A 41 -4.68 -2.23 -5.83
C ASN A 41 -4.42 -0.96 -4.97
N ASN A 42 -5.28 0.06 -5.07
CA ASN A 42 -5.15 1.31 -4.31
C ASN A 42 -6.00 1.34 -3.04
N LEU A 43 -6.73 0.25 -2.79
CA LEU A 43 -7.65 0.10 -1.70
C LEU A 43 -6.97 -0.69 -0.58
N MET A 44 -6.91 -0.11 0.61
CA MET A 44 -6.34 -0.77 1.79
C MET A 44 -7.48 -1.16 2.74
N ASP A 45 -7.56 -2.46 3.04
CA ASP A 45 -8.60 -3.03 3.92
C ASP A 45 -8.00 -3.52 5.23
N SER A 46 -8.59 -3.13 6.36
CA SER A 46 -8.28 -3.65 7.69
C SER A 46 -9.52 -4.30 8.31
N LYS A 47 -9.39 -5.57 8.71
CA LYS A 47 -10.48 -6.33 9.35
C LYS A 47 -10.25 -6.39 10.85
N LEU A 48 -11.16 -5.80 11.61
CA LEU A 48 -11.14 -5.80 13.08
C LEU A 48 -12.21 -6.74 13.62
N ARG A 49 -11.89 -7.45 14.70
CA ARG A 49 -12.88 -8.23 15.47
C ARG A 49 -13.37 -7.40 16.63
N CYS A 50 -14.67 -7.33 16.82
CA CYS A 50 -15.26 -6.68 17.98
C CYS A 50 -15.27 -7.67 19.15
N LEU A 51 -14.71 -7.26 20.28
CA LEU A 51 -14.74 -8.00 21.52
C LEU A 51 -15.59 -7.21 22.51
N PHE A 52 -16.63 -7.85 23.01
CA PHE A 52 -17.46 -7.28 24.07
C PHE A 52 -16.96 -7.79 25.42
N THR A 53 -16.76 -6.87 26.35
CA THR A 53 -16.35 -7.17 27.72
C THR A 53 -17.36 -6.55 28.66
N CYS A 54 -17.96 -7.36 29.53
CA CYS A 54 -18.78 -6.83 30.62
C CYS A 54 -17.84 -6.37 31.75
N PRO A 55 -17.93 -5.12 32.22
CA PRO A 55 -17.18 -4.68 33.39
C PRO A 55 -17.82 -5.28 34.64
N THR A 56 -17.56 -6.54 34.94
CA THR A 56 -17.92 -7.15 36.22
C THR A 56 -16.63 -7.43 36.99
N GLU A 57 -16.39 -6.53 37.97
CA GLU A 57 -15.48 -6.55 39.12
C GLU A 57 -14.01 -7.00 38.95
N PRO A 58 -13.04 -6.29 39.57
CA PRO A 58 -11.64 -6.71 39.59
C PRO A 58 -11.46 -7.99 40.42
N ASP A 59 -10.59 -8.86 39.91
CA ASP A 59 -9.95 -10.01 40.57
C ASP A 59 -10.76 -11.31 40.74
N SER A 60 -10.68 -12.17 39.72
CA SER A 60 -10.39 -13.59 39.97
C SER A 60 -9.65 -14.20 38.77
N VAL A 61 -8.37 -14.46 38.95
CA VAL A 61 -7.60 -15.38 38.11
C VAL A 61 -8.30 -16.75 38.07
N THR A 62 -8.60 -17.25 36.86
CA THR A 62 -8.42 -18.65 36.40
C THR A 62 -9.47 -19.08 35.37
N SER A 63 -8.96 -19.41 34.18
CA SER A 63 -9.45 -20.38 33.19
C SER A 63 -10.76 -20.13 32.43
N SER A 64 -10.62 -19.77 31.15
CA SER A 64 -10.83 -20.78 30.09
C SER A 64 -10.32 -20.27 28.73
N GLU A 65 -9.14 -20.79 28.40
CA GLU A 65 -8.56 -21.09 27.10
C GLU A 65 -9.58 -21.34 25.97
N LYS A 66 -9.39 -20.70 24.80
CA LYS A 66 -9.15 -21.36 23.49
C LYS A 66 -9.08 -20.32 22.34
N LEU A 67 -7.86 -19.92 21.98
CA LEU A 67 -7.53 -19.32 20.68
C LEU A 67 -7.02 -20.45 19.78
N PRO A 68 -7.57 -20.70 18.57
CA PRO A 68 -6.92 -21.60 17.64
C PRO A 68 -5.87 -20.80 16.85
N GLU A 69 -4.63 -20.91 17.31
CA GLU A 69 -3.41 -20.60 16.56
C GLU A 69 -3.06 -21.83 15.69
N ALA A 70 -2.81 -21.64 14.39
CA ALA A 70 -2.35 -22.70 13.49
C ALA A 70 -0.88 -22.46 13.08
N LEU A 71 0.02 -23.19 13.78
CA LEU A 71 1.32 -23.79 13.38
C LEU A 71 2.50 -22.93 12.83
N PRO A 72 3.78 -23.39 12.91
CA PRO A 72 4.57 -23.91 14.07
C PRO A 72 5.94 -23.19 14.24
N THR A 73 6.58 -23.30 15.43
CA THR A 73 7.94 -23.88 15.65
C THR A 73 8.53 -23.49 17.04
N GLU A 74 8.87 -24.55 17.79
CA GLU A 74 9.81 -24.72 18.92
C GLU A 74 9.89 -23.81 20.16
N LYS A 75 9.57 -24.46 21.30
CA LYS A 75 10.28 -24.50 22.60
C LYS A 75 10.81 -23.17 23.20
N VAL A 76 10.24 -22.75 24.33
CA VAL A 76 10.81 -22.95 25.69
C VAL A 76 9.85 -22.36 26.75
N VAL A 77 9.38 -23.25 27.61
CA VAL A 77 9.05 -23.16 29.05
C VAL A 77 8.93 -21.78 29.71
N SER A 78 7.70 -21.52 30.17
CA SER A 78 7.27 -21.03 31.49
C SER A 78 8.15 -20.04 32.28
N SER A 79 7.58 -18.90 32.68
CA SER A 79 7.18 -18.64 34.08
C SER A 79 6.98 -17.14 34.39
N SER A 80 6.15 -16.91 35.42
CA SER A 80 6.07 -15.72 36.28
C SER A 80 5.24 -14.50 35.84
N SER A 81 4.04 -14.47 36.42
CA SER A 81 3.38 -13.34 37.10
C SER A 81 4.16 -12.01 37.24
N VAL A 82 3.41 -10.91 37.10
CA VAL A 82 3.69 -9.53 37.54
C VAL A 82 4.57 -8.68 36.61
N SER A 83 4.07 -8.26 35.44
CA SER A 83 4.78 -7.26 34.59
C SER A 83 3.93 -6.44 33.60
N SER A 84 2.59 -6.51 33.66
CA SER A 84 1.71 -5.96 32.60
C SER A 84 1.69 -4.44 32.45
N ALA A 85 2.07 -3.66 33.47
CA ALA A 85 2.17 -2.20 33.33
C ALA A 85 3.40 -1.76 32.49
N LYS A 86 4.50 -2.52 32.54
CA LYS A 86 5.73 -2.19 31.78
C LYS A 86 5.65 -2.61 30.31
N SER A 87 4.80 -3.58 29.98
CA SER A 87 4.64 -4.07 28.59
C SER A 87 3.96 -3.03 27.71
N ASN A 88 2.93 -2.36 28.24
CA ASN A 88 2.16 -1.35 27.50
C ASN A 88 2.98 -0.07 27.26
N ASP A 89 3.80 0.34 28.22
CA ASP A 89 4.70 1.49 28.07
C ASP A 89 5.77 1.24 26.97
N ASN A 90 6.26 0.01 26.87
CA ASN A 90 7.21 -0.37 25.82
C ASN A 90 6.57 -0.40 24.42
N GLU A 91 5.30 -0.84 24.33
CA GLU A 91 4.54 -0.84 23.09
C GLU A 91 4.19 0.59 22.65
N LEU A 92 3.74 1.44 23.58
CA LEU A 92 3.47 2.85 23.31
C LEU A 92 4.74 3.59 22.87
N LYS A 93 5.88 3.29 23.50
CA LYS A 93 7.18 3.87 23.13
C LYS A 93 7.63 3.43 21.73
N ARG A 94 7.44 2.15 21.38
CA ARG A 94 7.67 1.67 20.01
C ARG A 94 6.80 2.39 18.98
N SER A 95 5.51 2.55 19.26
CA SER A 95 4.60 3.27 18.36
C SER A 95 5.00 4.74 18.19
N VAL A 96 5.46 5.41 19.26
CA VAL A 96 5.96 6.79 19.18
C VAL A 96 7.24 6.88 18.34
N ASP A 97 8.16 5.93 18.50
CA ASP A 97 9.39 5.88 17.71
C ASP A 97 9.10 5.61 16.22
N GLU A 98 8.10 4.77 15.93
CA GLU A 98 7.66 4.50 14.56
C GLU A 98 6.98 5.71 13.94
N ILE A 99 6.13 6.44 14.68
CA ILE A 99 5.55 7.71 14.22
C ILE A 99 6.64 8.74 13.90
N LYS A 100 7.68 8.85 14.74
CA LYS A 100 8.82 9.74 14.49
C LYS A 100 9.57 9.35 13.23
N LYS A 101 9.87 8.07 13.05
CA LYS A 101 10.54 7.57 11.85
C LYS A 101 9.72 7.84 10.59
N LEU A 102 8.41 7.59 10.63
CA LEU A 102 7.51 7.88 9.52
C LEU A 102 7.44 9.38 9.22
N GLN A 103 7.44 10.24 10.24
CA GLN A 103 7.51 11.69 10.03
C GLN A 103 8.82 12.13 9.37
N GLU A 104 9.95 11.54 9.79
CA GLU A 104 11.25 11.78 9.16
C GLU A 104 11.24 11.34 7.68
N GLU A 105 10.71 10.15 7.40
CA GLU A 105 10.59 9.63 6.03
C GLU A 105 9.70 10.51 5.15
N ILE A 106 8.55 10.96 5.65
CA ILE A 106 7.68 11.93 4.95
C ILE A 106 8.43 13.24 4.68
N SER A 107 9.23 13.71 5.64
CA SER A 107 10.01 14.94 5.47
C SER A 107 11.13 14.76 4.44
N SER A 108 11.81 13.61 4.44
CA SER A 108 12.85 13.25 3.47
C SER A 108 12.27 13.18 2.06
N ILE A 109 11.16 12.45 1.89
CA ILE A 109 10.48 12.31 0.60
C ILE A 109 10.01 13.68 0.08
N ARG A 110 9.50 14.55 0.94
CA ARG A 110 9.11 15.92 0.55
C ARG A 110 10.31 16.74 0.09
N GLN A 111 11.45 16.62 0.77
CA GLN A 111 12.68 17.29 0.39
C GLN A 111 13.22 16.76 -0.95
N GLU A 112 13.21 15.45 -1.16
CA GLU A 112 13.58 14.82 -2.43
C GLU A 112 12.69 15.29 -3.58
N ASN A 113 11.37 15.36 -3.36
CA ASN A 113 10.43 15.89 -4.35
C ASN A 113 10.75 17.34 -4.75
N ILE A 114 11.10 18.19 -3.78
CA ILE A 114 11.51 19.57 -4.04
C ILE A 114 12.79 19.59 -4.86
N CYS A 115 13.78 18.78 -4.50
CA CYS A 115 15.05 18.67 -5.21
C CYS A 115 14.85 18.22 -6.67
N VAL A 116 14.09 17.15 -6.88
CA VAL A 116 13.76 16.63 -8.22
C VAL A 116 13.02 17.68 -9.05
N LYS A 117 12.07 18.40 -8.45
CA LYS A 117 11.34 19.47 -9.14
C LYS A 117 12.25 20.64 -9.53
N GLU A 118 13.24 20.97 -8.69
CA GLU A 118 14.26 21.97 -9.01
C GLU A 118 15.17 21.50 -10.15
N GLU A 119 15.65 20.26 -10.12
CA GLU A 119 16.46 19.68 -11.20
C GLU A 119 15.68 19.61 -12.51
N MET A 120 14.39 19.25 -12.48
CA MET A 120 13.51 19.27 -13.64
C MET A 120 13.37 20.68 -14.22
N MET A 121 13.17 21.70 -13.37
CA MET A 121 13.15 23.10 -13.83
C MET A 121 14.50 23.54 -14.38
N ARG A 122 15.61 23.08 -13.80
CA ARG A 122 16.97 23.37 -14.27
C ARG A 122 17.21 22.75 -15.65
N GLN A 123 16.87 21.48 -15.83
CA GLN A 123 16.95 20.81 -17.13
C GLN A 123 16.06 21.49 -18.17
N LYS A 124 14.83 21.88 -17.81
CA LYS A 124 13.94 22.62 -18.70
C LYS A 124 14.52 23.98 -19.12
N ARG A 125 15.17 24.70 -18.20
CA ARG A 125 15.89 25.95 -18.53
C ARG A 125 17.06 25.68 -19.46
N LEU A 126 17.85 24.63 -19.23
CA LEU A 126 18.98 24.26 -20.10
C LEU A 126 18.51 23.83 -21.50
N ALA A 127 17.44 23.05 -21.60
CA ALA A 127 16.83 22.66 -22.87
C ALA A 127 16.25 23.86 -23.63
N SER A 128 15.54 24.75 -22.93
CA SER A 128 15.02 25.99 -23.52
C SER A 128 16.12 26.97 -23.94
N ASN A 129 17.27 26.98 -23.27
CA ASN A 129 18.41 27.81 -23.64
C ASN A 129 19.18 27.22 -24.85
N ASN A 130 19.06 25.92 -25.10
CA ASN A 130 19.68 25.23 -26.23
C ASN A 130 18.83 25.31 -27.51
N GLU A 131 17.56 25.72 -27.41
CA GLU A 131 16.62 25.88 -28.53
C GLU A 131 16.78 27.23 -29.26
N VAL A 132 17.70 28.11 -28.83
CA VAL A 132 17.92 29.44 -29.43
C VAL A 132 18.84 29.40 -30.67
N GLU A 133 19.40 28.24 -31.06
CA GLU A 133 20.26 28.12 -32.25
C GLU A 133 19.64 27.49 -33.51
N SER A 134 18.38 27.03 -33.50
CA SER A 134 17.74 26.56 -34.75
C SER A 134 16.45 27.29 -35.07
N SER A 135 16.60 28.29 -35.93
CA SER A 135 15.55 28.99 -36.64
C SER A 135 14.61 28.06 -37.43
N THR A 136 13.37 27.86 -36.98
CA THR A 136 12.18 27.72 -37.86
C THR A 136 10.88 27.83 -37.04
N PRO A 137 9.86 28.62 -37.46
CA PRO A 137 8.57 28.60 -36.81
C PRO A 137 7.74 27.48 -37.41
N SER A 138 7.54 26.38 -36.69
CA SER A 138 6.53 25.40 -37.04
C SER A 138 5.67 25.08 -35.84
N SER A 139 4.37 25.17 -36.08
CA SER A 139 3.23 24.90 -35.21
C SER A 139 3.51 23.90 -34.07
N PHE A 140 3.14 24.35 -32.87
CA PHE A 140 2.78 23.58 -31.69
C PHE A 140 2.27 22.17 -32.02
N VAL A 141 3.15 21.18 -31.88
CA VAL A 141 2.78 19.78 -31.66
C VAL A 141 3.59 19.33 -30.46
N VAL A 142 2.94 19.29 -29.29
CA VAL A 142 3.48 18.61 -28.10
C VAL A 142 3.48 17.12 -28.44
N ARG A 143 4.60 16.65 -29.01
CA ARG A 143 4.90 15.22 -29.11
C ARG A 143 5.35 14.78 -27.73
N SER A 144 4.43 14.23 -26.95
CA SER A 144 4.77 13.46 -25.75
C SER A 144 5.39 12.15 -26.22
N GLU A 145 6.70 12.12 -26.50
CA GLU A 145 7.42 10.86 -26.62
C GLU A 145 7.58 10.25 -25.23
N SER A 146 6.58 9.46 -24.83
CA SER A 146 6.70 8.53 -23.72
C SER A 146 7.70 7.42 -24.10
N PRO A 147 8.86 7.29 -23.42
CA PRO A 147 9.82 6.22 -23.71
C PRO A 147 9.23 4.82 -23.47
N GLU A 148 8.14 4.70 -22.71
CA GLU A 148 7.41 3.43 -22.50
C GLU A 148 6.63 2.92 -23.72
N GLN A 149 6.11 3.80 -24.60
CA GLN A 149 5.37 3.31 -25.77
C GLN A 149 6.30 2.65 -26.79
N ASN A 150 7.53 3.15 -26.91
CA ASN A 150 8.55 2.55 -27.77
C ASN A 150 9.07 1.23 -27.19
N SER A 151 9.21 1.11 -25.86
CA SER A 151 9.63 -0.14 -25.23
C SER A 151 8.58 -1.23 -25.39
N LEU A 152 7.30 -0.93 -25.12
CA LEU A 152 6.20 -1.88 -25.30
C LEU A 152 6.05 -2.32 -26.77
N THR A 153 6.09 -1.36 -27.71
CA THR A 153 6.02 -1.65 -29.15
C THR A 153 7.18 -2.54 -29.59
N THR A 154 8.39 -2.28 -29.08
CA THR A 154 9.58 -3.11 -29.33
C THR A 154 9.40 -4.52 -28.77
N THR A 155 8.89 -4.66 -27.54
CA THR A 155 8.62 -5.97 -26.92
C THR A 155 7.61 -6.80 -27.72
N TYR A 156 6.53 -6.19 -28.24
CA TYR A 156 5.55 -6.89 -29.08
C TYR A 156 6.12 -7.35 -30.42
N ILE A 157 7.01 -6.55 -31.03
CA ILE A 157 7.71 -6.92 -32.26
C ILE A 157 8.59 -8.16 -32.01
N TYR A 158 9.36 -8.19 -30.91
CA TYR A 158 10.16 -9.37 -30.55
C TYR A 158 9.29 -10.59 -30.28
N LEU A 159 8.18 -10.43 -29.57
CA LEU A 159 7.25 -11.54 -29.30
C LEU A 159 6.65 -12.14 -30.59
N ALA A 160 6.28 -11.28 -31.55
CA ALA A 160 5.76 -11.71 -32.85
C ALA A 160 6.81 -12.48 -33.67
N LEU A 161 8.07 -12.04 -33.66
CA LEU A 161 9.18 -12.74 -34.33
C LEU A 161 9.44 -14.12 -33.73
N ILE A 162 9.40 -14.24 -32.40
CA ILE A 162 9.59 -15.52 -31.70
C ILE A 162 8.46 -16.50 -32.07
N MET A 163 7.20 -16.06 -32.04
CA MET A 163 6.06 -16.89 -32.44
C MET A 163 6.14 -17.34 -33.90
N PHE A 164 6.58 -16.45 -34.80
CA PHE A 164 6.79 -16.80 -36.20
C PHE A 164 7.89 -17.86 -36.38
N LEU A 165 9.01 -17.74 -35.67
CA LEU A 165 10.09 -18.73 -35.72
C LEU A 165 9.64 -20.09 -35.16
N ILE A 166 8.91 -20.10 -34.04
CA ILE A 166 8.36 -21.32 -33.45
C ILE A 166 7.39 -21.99 -34.43
N GLY A 167 6.46 -21.23 -35.00
CA GLY A 167 5.52 -21.74 -36.00
C GLY A 167 6.21 -22.26 -37.26
N PHE A 168 7.26 -21.57 -37.73
CA PHE A 168 8.04 -22.00 -38.89
C PHE A 168 8.82 -23.29 -38.62
N ILE A 169 9.40 -23.45 -37.43
CA ILE A 169 10.09 -24.68 -37.03
C ILE A 169 9.07 -25.82 -36.94
N ILE A 170 7.97 -25.65 -36.21
CA ILE A 170 6.93 -26.69 -36.09
C ILE A 170 6.38 -27.07 -37.48
N GLY A 171 6.10 -26.09 -38.34
CA GLY A 171 5.66 -26.33 -39.70
C GLY A 171 6.68 -27.09 -40.55
N LYS A 172 7.99 -26.85 -40.34
CA LYS A 172 9.07 -27.57 -41.03
C LYS A 172 9.25 -29.01 -40.54
N TRP A 173 8.88 -29.31 -39.30
CA TRP A 173 9.04 -30.65 -38.71
C TRP A 173 7.76 -31.49 -38.73
N ILE A 174 6.59 -30.87 -38.96
CA ILE A 174 5.29 -31.56 -39.04
C ILE A 174 4.85 -31.84 -40.49
N ILE A 175 5.44 -31.15 -41.48
CA ILE A 175 5.29 -31.40 -42.93
C ILE A 175 6.50 -32.18 -43.44
#